data_AF-A0A058ZP23-F1
#
_entry.id   AF-A0A058ZP23-F1
#
_cell.length_a   1.000
_cell.length_b   1.000
_cell.length_c   1.000
_cell.angle_alpha   90.00
_cell.angle_beta   90.00
_cell.angle_gamma   90.00
#
_symmetry.space_group_name_H-M   'P 1'
#
loop_
_entity.id
_entity.type
_entity.pdbx_description
1 polymer ?
#
loop_
_entity_poly.entity_id
_entity_poly.type
_entity_poly.pdbx_seq_one_letter_code
_entity_poly.pdbx_strand_id
1 'polypeptide(L)' 'MTMNTAAPKARAILPLPAILKSTPALLLFFAIALIALWGLSFATFGVPGLYLPAVGAVPVVMILLLVITRG' A
#
# COMPACT_ATOMS: atom_id res chain seq x y z
N MET A 1 -25.91 16.23 34.29
CA MET A 1 -25.26 16.52 32.99
C MET A 1 -23.75 16.47 33.19
N THR A 2 -23.12 15.33 32.99
CA THR A 2 -21.65 15.20 33.05
C THR A 2 -21.08 15.44 31.66
N MET A 3 -20.34 16.53 31.52
CA MET A 3 -19.70 16.92 30.27
C MET A 3 -18.50 15.98 30.03
N ASN A 4 -18.60 15.11 29.03
CA ASN A 4 -17.49 14.25 28.60
C ASN A 4 -16.42 15.11 27.91
N THR A 5 -15.35 15.43 28.64
CA THR A 5 -14.16 16.13 28.13
C THR A 5 -13.17 15.11 27.57
N ALA A 6 -13.52 14.48 26.44
CA ALA A 6 -12.51 13.82 25.62
C ALA A 6 -11.61 14.90 25.00
N ALA A 7 -10.48 15.19 25.64
CA ALA A 7 -9.47 16.11 25.13
C ALA A 7 -9.03 15.64 23.73
N PRO A 8 -8.97 16.53 22.72
CA PRO A 8 -8.47 16.15 21.40
C PRO A 8 -7.02 15.73 21.58
N LYS A 9 -6.72 14.47 21.22
CA LYS A 9 -5.36 13.91 21.24
C LYS A 9 -4.45 14.83 20.46
N ALA A 10 -3.74 15.70 21.17
CA ALA A 10 -2.88 16.73 20.59
C ALA A 10 -1.95 16.06 19.57
N ARG A 11 -1.89 16.61 18.35
CA ARG A 11 -0.89 16.25 17.33
C ARG A 11 0.48 16.64 17.89
N ALA A 12 1.02 15.80 18.76
CA ALA A 12 2.40 15.91 19.20
C ALA A 12 3.26 15.86 17.95
N ILE A 13 4.14 16.83 17.80
CA ILE A 13 5.17 16.88 16.75
C ILE A 13 6.15 15.76 17.10
N LEU A 14 5.78 14.53 16.73
CA LEU A 14 6.58 13.35 17.02
C LEU A 14 7.92 13.49 16.32
N PRO A 15 9.04 13.14 16.97
CA PRO A 15 10.35 13.20 16.33
C PRO A 15 10.31 12.32 15.07
N LEU A 16 10.75 12.85 13.93
CA LEU A 16 10.81 12.15 12.65
C LEU A 16 11.32 10.69 12.75
N PRO A 17 12.37 10.35 13.52
CA PRO A 17 12.81 8.96 13.66
C PRO A 17 11.75 8.02 14.28
N ALA A 18 10.89 8.53 15.18
CA ALA A 18 9.81 7.74 15.76
C ALA A 18 8.68 7.47 14.75
N ILE A 19 8.42 8.40 13.83
CA ILE A 19 7.45 8.22 12.75
C ILE A 19 7.95 7.15 11.77
N LEU A 20 9.21 7.24 11.35
CA LEU A 20 9.81 6.28 10.40
C LEU A 20 9.84 4.85 10.95
N LYS A 21 9.98 4.68 12.26
CA LYS A 21 9.95 3.37 12.93
C LYS A 21 8.53 2.80 13.08
N SER A 22 7.50 3.57 12.77
CA SER A 22 6.11 3.12 12.90
C SER A 22 5.69 2.26 11.70
N THR A 23 5.00 1.15 11.97
CA THR A 23 4.38 0.29 10.94
C THR A 23 3.55 1.06 9.91
N PRO A 24 2.68 2.02 10.28
CA PRO A 24 1.89 2.75 9.27
C PRO A 24 2.76 3.63 8.36
N ALA A 25 3.84 4.23 8.87
CA ALA A 25 4.74 5.02 8.02
C ALA A 25 5.49 4.15 7.02
N LEU A 26 5.92 2.96 7.43
CA LEU A 26 6.54 1.98 6.52
C LEU A 26 5.56 1.53 5.44
N LEU A 27 4.31 1.18 5.81
CA LEU A 27 3.29 0.78 4.84
C LEU A 27 3.04 1.88 3.79
N LEU A 28 2.91 3.13 4.23
CA LEU A 28 2.74 4.27 3.33
C LEU A 28 3.95 4.48 2.43
N PHE A 29 5.17 4.37 2.98
CA PHE A 29 6.40 4.47 2.21
C PHE A 29 6.46 3.41 1.11
N PHE A 30 6.20 2.14 1.45
CA PHE A 30 6.20 1.05 0.47
C PHE A 30 5.10 1.22 -0.58
N ALA A 31 3.89 1.64 -0.19
CA ALA A 31 2.79 1.88 -1.12
C ALA A 31 3.15 2.95 -2.15
N ILE A 32 3.70 4.09 -1.70
CA ILE A 32 4.11 5.18 -2.58
C ILE A 32 5.27 4.75 -3.47
N ALA A 33 6.28 4.08 -2.90
CA ALA A 33 7.43 3.58 -3.65
C ALA A 33 7.00 2.61 -4.76
N LEU A 34 6.06 1.71 -4.47
CA LEU A 34 5.53 0.75 -5.46
C LEU A 34 4.83 1.47 -6.63
N ILE A 35 3.99 2.47 -6.33
CA ILE A 35 3.28 3.26 -7.34
C ILE A 35 4.29 4.06 -8.19
N ALA A 36 5.29 4.67 -7.56
CA ALA A 36 6.32 5.43 -8.26
C ALA A 36 7.16 4.54 -9.18
N LEU A 37 7.55 3.35 -8.71
CA LEU A 37 8.34 2.40 -9.49
C LEU A 37 7.53 1.84 -10.68
N TRP A 38 6.24 1.58 -10.48
CA TRP A 38 5.32 1.21 -11.55
C TRP A 38 5.18 2.34 -12.59
N GLY A 39 4.98 3.58 -12.13
CA GLY A 39 4.95 4.74 -13.01
C GLY A 39 6.24 4.93 -13.80
N LEU A 40 7.40 4.67 -13.19
CA LEU A 40 8.71 4.73 -13.86
C LEU A 40 8.87 3.62 -14.91
N SER A 41 8.35 2.42 -14.64
CA SER A 41 8.28 1.34 -15.65
C SER A 41 7.41 1.74 -16.84
N PHE A 42 6.25 2.34 -16.61
CA PHE A 42 5.41 2.89 -17.67
C PHE A 42 6.13 4.00 -18.46
N ALA A 43 6.85 4.90 -17.79
CA ALA A 43 7.60 5.95 -18.47
C ALA A 43 8.77 5.41 -19.32
N THR A 44 9.40 4.31 -18.89
CA THR A 44 10.57 3.72 -19.55
C THR A 44 10.18 2.81 -20.72
N PHE A 45 9.17 1.97 -20.54
CA PHE A 45 8.78 0.94 -21.50
C PHE A 45 7.46 1.24 -22.23
N GLY A 46 6.72 2.26 -21.79
CA GLY A 46 5.41 2.62 -22.35
C GLY A 46 4.29 1.68 -21.93
N VAL A 47 3.41 1.37 -22.88
CA VAL A 47 2.26 0.46 -22.70
C VAL A 47 2.61 -0.87 -22.03
N PRO A 48 3.71 -1.59 -22.37
CA PRO A 48 4.06 -2.83 -21.68
C PRO A 48 4.31 -2.65 -20.16
N GLY A 49 4.80 -1.49 -19.71
CA GLY A 49 4.96 -1.19 -18.29
C GLY A 49 3.62 -1.06 -17.54
N LEU A 50 2.56 -0.64 -18.25
CA LEU A 50 1.20 -0.55 -17.69
C LEU A 50 0.64 -1.93 -17.31
N TYR A 51 1.06 -2.99 -18.00
CA TYR A 51 0.59 -4.35 -17.75
C TYR A 51 1.23 -5.04 -16.55
N LEU A 52 2.26 -4.46 -15.90
CA LEU A 52 2.93 -5.11 -14.76
C LEU A 52 1.99 -5.54 -13.62
N PRO A 53 1.02 -4.73 -13.15
CA PRO A 53 0.08 -5.16 -12.12
C PRO A 53 -0.83 -6.30 -12.61
N ALA A 54 -1.22 -6.27 -13.90
CA ALA A 54 -2.06 -7.31 -14.49
C ALA A 54 -1.30 -8.64 -14.59
N VAL A 55 -0.06 -8.63 -15.07
CA VAL A 55 0.79 -9.83 -15.19
C VAL A 55 1.07 -10.45 -13.82
N GLY A 56 1.32 -9.62 -12.79
CA GLY A 56 1.50 -10.10 -11.42
C GLY A 56 0.24 -10.76 -10.84
N ALA A 57 -0.95 -10.32 -11.25
CA ALA A 57 -2.22 -10.88 -10.79
C ALA A 57 -2.62 -12.19 -11.49
N VAL A 58 -2.09 -12.49 -12.69
CA VAL A 58 -2.40 -13.73 -13.44
C VAL A 58 -2.21 -15.01 -12.59
N PRO A 59 -1.05 -15.26 -11.95
CA PRO A 59 -0.87 -16.47 -11.14
C PRO A 59 -1.81 -16.51 -9.93
N VAL A 60 -2.16 -15.36 -9.35
CA VAL A 60 -3.13 -15.28 -8.24
C VAL A 60 -4.51 -15.75 -8.68
N VAL A 61 -4.98 -15.26 -9.83
CA VAL A 61 -6.26 -15.69 -10.41
C VAL A 61 -6.20 -17.17 -10.79
N MET A 62 -5.08 -17.64 -11.36
CA MET A 62 -4.92 -19.06 -11.70
C MET A 62 -5.00 -19.96 -10.47
N ILE A 63 -4.32 -19.62 -9.37
CA ILE A 63 -4.41 -20.35 -8.10
C ILE A 63 -5.84 -20.30 -7.57
N LEU A 64 -6.49 -19.14 -7.59
CA LEU A 64 -7.88 -18.99 -7.15
C LEU A 64 -8.81 -19.92 -7.94
N LEU A 65 -8.68 -19.98 -9.26
CA LEU A 65 -9.45 -20.86 -10.13
C LEU A 65 -9.21 -22.35 -9.80
N LEU A 66 -7.96 -22.73 -9.55
CA LEU A 66 -7.63 -24.09 -9.14
C LEU A 66 -8.25 -24.45 -7.78
N VAL A 67 -8.23 -23.53 -6.82
CA VAL A 67 -8.83 -23.73 -5.49
C VAL A 67 -10.34 -23.91 -5.58
N ILE A 68 -11.05 -23.10 -6.37
CA ILE A 68 -12.52 -23.24 -6.52
C ILE A 68 -12.91 -24.48 -7.33
N THR A 69 -12.03 -24.96 -8.22
CA THR A 69 -12.30 -26.16 -9.05
C THR A 69 -12.04 -27.45 -8.27
N ARG A 70 -11.45 -27.38 -7.07
CA ARG A 70 -11.11 -28.57 -6.26
C ARG A 70 -12.31 -29.28 -5.61
N GLY A 71 -13.53 -28.75 -5.72
CA GLY A 71 -14.74 -29.34 -5.15
C GLY A 71 -14.91 -29.03 -3.68
#